data_AF-A0A6A5ULG1-F1
#
_entry.id   AF-A0A6A5ULG1-F1
#
_cell.length_a   1.000
_cell.length_b   1.000
_cell.length_c   1.000
_cell.angle_alpha   90.00
_cell.angle_beta   90.00
_cell.angle_gamma   90.00
#
_symmetry.space_group_name_H-M   'P 1'
#
loop_
_entity.id
_entity.type
_entity.pdbx_description
1 polymer ?
#
loop_
_entity_poly.entity_id
_entity_poly.type
_entity_poly.pdbx_seq_one_letter_code
_entity_poly.pdbx_strand_id
1 'polypeptide(L)'
;MPFELSSWHAHWLSRLRSALRLLVIVLSGAVIVFLVHTLEIFRGNRYIDLRKNELPMTWPARTNLAPTLIFLAVAVGSFLASVTVVALSFKRNFRRPTRSVGIYRVVGGCFSVLLWAVAIAEFSLLDRASKASLGRYSCGNSHVLSNGRYQYRAVCEEQGVAFYLAIGAAAAEFACLLTLTVYTPNTADQYIPGPKDDHEKKRSMSISGSTKRYP
;
A
#
# COMPACT_ATOMS: atom_id res chain seq x y z
N MET A 1 23.93 32.03 -6.79
CA MET A 1 22.70 31.49 -7.41
C MET A 1 22.32 30.08 -6.89
N PRO A 2 22.14 29.83 -5.57
CA PRO A 2 21.77 28.50 -5.07
C PRO A 2 20.24 28.25 -4.90
N PHE A 3 19.40 29.29 -4.94
CA PHE A 3 17.96 29.15 -4.63
C PHE A 3 17.12 28.51 -5.75
N GLU A 4 17.50 28.69 -7.03
CA GLU A 4 16.78 28.15 -8.18
C GLU A 4 16.90 26.63 -8.32
N LEU A 5 18.05 26.04 -7.93
CA LEU A 5 18.17 24.57 -7.89
C LEU A 5 17.27 23.98 -6.79
N SER A 6 17.16 24.63 -5.63
CA SER A 6 16.39 24.10 -4.49
C SER A 6 14.88 24.02 -4.79
N SER A 7 14.31 24.97 -5.53
CA SER A 7 12.87 25.03 -5.83
C SER A 7 12.46 23.97 -6.86
N TRP A 8 13.28 23.76 -7.89
CA TRP A 8 13.07 22.72 -8.92
C TRP A 8 13.10 21.31 -8.33
N HIS A 9 14.07 21.02 -7.45
CA HIS A 9 14.16 19.71 -6.78
C HIS A 9 12.95 19.47 -5.87
N ALA A 10 12.47 20.49 -5.14
CA ALA A 10 11.30 20.36 -4.28
C ALA A 10 10.00 20.05 -5.05
N HIS A 11 9.78 20.71 -6.19
CA HIS A 11 8.61 20.45 -7.05
C HIS A 11 8.66 19.07 -7.70
N TRP A 12 9.81 18.65 -8.21
CA TRP A 12 9.97 17.33 -8.82
C TRP A 12 9.75 16.19 -7.81
N LEU A 13 10.30 16.31 -6.60
CA LEU A 13 10.11 15.33 -5.53
C LEU A 13 8.66 15.24 -5.05
N SER A 14 7.95 16.36 -4.96
CA SER A 14 6.53 16.35 -4.62
C SER A 14 5.71 15.61 -5.67
N ARG A 15 6.00 15.83 -6.96
CA ARG A 15 5.34 15.13 -8.07
C ARG A 15 5.67 13.64 -8.07
N LEU A 16 6.95 13.29 -7.88
CA LEU A 16 7.39 11.90 -7.81
C LEU A 16 6.72 11.15 -6.67
N ARG A 17 6.65 11.73 -5.46
CA ARG A 17 5.95 11.11 -4.32
C ARG A 17 4.47 10.92 -4.59
N SER A 18 3.81 11.89 -5.22
CA SER A 18 2.40 11.74 -5.60
C SER A 18 2.22 10.64 -6.64
N ALA A 19 3.09 10.58 -7.66
CA ALA A 19 3.04 9.55 -8.70
C ALA A 19 3.29 8.15 -8.11
N LEU A 20 4.28 7.99 -7.23
CA LEU A 20 4.55 6.74 -6.52
C LEU A 20 3.36 6.30 -5.67
N ARG A 21 2.71 7.22 -4.96
CA ARG A 21 1.51 6.90 -4.16
C ARG A 21 0.34 6.45 -5.03
N LEU A 22 0.09 7.14 -6.16
CA LEU A 22 -0.94 6.71 -7.11
C LEU A 22 -0.61 5.34 -7.71
N LEU A 23 0.66 5.09 -8.03
CA LEU A 23 1.11 3.81 -8.56
C LEU A 23 0.91 2.68 -7.54
N VAL A 24 1.22 2.90 -6.25
CA VAL A 24 0.92 1.94 -5.18
C VAL A 24 -0.58 1.66 -5.07
N ILE A 25 -1.43 2.68 -5.17
CA ILE A 25 -2.90 2.51 -5.15
C ILE A 25 -3.36 1.65 -6.33
N VAL A 26 -2.87 1.91 -7.54
CA VAL A 26 -3.25 1.14 -8.73
C VAL A 26 -2.76 -0.30 -8.63
N LEU A 27 -1.50 -0.52 -8.22
CA LEU A 27 -0.93 -1.86 -8.10
C LEU A 27 -1.61 -2.68 -7.00
N SER A 28 -1.80 -2.10 -5.81
CA SER A 28 -2.51 -2.77 -4.70
C SER A 28 -3.96 -3.05 -5.06
N GLY A 29 -4.65 -2.11 -5.71
CA GLY A 29 -6.01 -2.30 -6.22
C GLY A 29 -6.10 -3.44 -7.24
N ALA A 30 -5.17 -3.50 -8.19
CA ALA A 30 -5.11 -4.58 -9.17
C ALA A 30 -4.89 -5.95 -8.50
N VAL A 31 -3.97 -6.04 -7.53
CA VAL A 31 -3.75 -7.26 -6.73
C VAL A 31 -5.05 -7.69 -6.04
N ILE A 32 -5.78 -6.77 -5.41
CA ILE A 32 -7.06 -7.08 -4.76
C ILE A 32 -8.05 -7.66 -5.76
N VAL A 33 -8.23 -7.03 -6.93
CA VAL A 33 -9.16 -7.49 -7.96
C VAL A 33 -8.83 -8.89 -8.43
N PHE A 34 -7.57 -9.17 -8.79
CA PHE A 34 -7.14 -10.50 -9.22
C PHE A 34 -7.35 -11.54 -8.12
N LEU A 35 -6.95 -11.25 -6.88
CA LEU A 35 -7.10 -12.22 -5.78
C LEU A 35 -8.58 -12.47 -5.44
N VAL A 36 -9.43 -11.45 -5.43
CA VAL A 36 -10.86 -11.61 -5.19
C VAL A 36 -11.48 -12.48 -6.29
N HIS A 37 -11.14 -12.22 -7.55
CA HIS A 37 -11.63 -13.03 -8.68
C HIS A 37 -11.19 -14.49 -8.55
N THR A 38 -9.94 -14.76 -8.18
CA THR A 38 -9.48 -16.14 -7.92
C THR A 38 -10.25 -16.83 -6.79
N LEU A 39 -10.61 -16.09 -5.73
CA LEU A 39 -11.40 -16.61 -4.62
C LEU A 39 -12.87 -16.84 -4.98
N GLU A 40 -13.44 -16.01 -5.84
CA GLU A 40 -14.79 -16.21 -6.39
C GLU A 40 -14.84 -17.46 -7.27
N ILE A 41 -13.86 -17.64 -8.17
CA ILE A 41 -13.71 -18.86 -8.96
C ILE A 41 -13.59 -20.08 -8.04
N PHE A 42 -12.78 -19.99 -6.98
CA PHE A 42 -12.63 -21.09 -6.04
C PHE A 42 -13.93 -21.42 -5.29
N ARG A 43 -14.68 -20.40 -4.82
CA ARG A 43 -15.94 -20.58 -4.09
C ARG A 43 -17.07 -21.08 -4.98
N GLY A 44 -17.25 -20.49 -6.15
CA GLY A 44 -18.32 -20.84 -7.10
C GLY A 44 -18.21 -22.28 -7.60
N ASN A 45 -16.99 -22.81 -7.68
CA ASN A 45 -16.72 -24.16 -8.17
C ASN A 45 -16.63 -25.22 -7.07
N ARG A 46 -16.83 -24.87 -5.79
CA ARG A 46 -16.73 -25.82 -4.67
C ARG A 46 -17.93 -26.78 -4.58
N TYR A 47 -19.07 -26.40 -5.18
CA TYR A 47 -20.35 -27.10 -5.04
C TYR A 47 -21.06 -27.36 -6.37
N ILE A 48 -20.32 -27.51 -7.48
CA ILE A 48 -20.95 -27.86 -8.76
C ILE A 48 -21.37 -29.32 -8.68
N ASP A 49 -22.68 -29.55 -8.57
CA ASP A 49 -23.29 -30.87 -8.80
C ASP A 49 -23.12 -31.21 -10.28
N LEU A 50 -22.08 -32.00 -10.56
CA LEU A 50 -21.81 -32.51 -11.90
C LEU A 50 -22.99 -33.39 -12.34
N ARG A 51 -23.64 -33.03 -13.44
CA ARG A 51 -24.63 -33.90 -14.08
C ARG A 51 -23.91 -35.14 -14.63
N LYS A 52 -24.55 -36.31 -14.59
CA LYS A 52 -23.97 -37.59 -15.06
C LYS A 52 -23.35 -37.39 -16.47
N ASN A 53 -22.05 -37.69 -16.60
CA ASN A 53 -21.17 -37.58 -17.79
C ASN A 53 -20.34 -36.29 -17.95
N GLU A 54 -20.32 -35.36 -17.00
CA GLU A 54 -19.36 -34.26 -17.02
C GLU A 54 -18.01 -34.64 -16.40
N LEU A 55 -16.91 -34.15 -16.98
CA LEU A 55 -15.57 -34.36 -16.46
C LEU A 55 -15.46 -33.65 -15.09
N PRO A 56 -15.13 -34.36 -14.01
CA PRO A 56 -15.15 -33.78 -12.68
C PRO A 56 -14.14 -32.63 -12.57
N MET A 57 -14.60 -31.53 -11.99
CA MET A 57 -13.72 -30.49 -11.47
C MET A 57 -13.75 -30.60 -9.96
N THR A 58 -12.68 -31.12 -9.37
CA THR A 58 -12.56 -31.22 -7.92
C THR A 58 -11.33 -30.43 -7.46
N TRP A 59 -11.58 -29.35 -6.72
CA TRP A 59 -10.56 -28.73 -5.90
C TRP A 59 -10.18 -29.70 -4.77
N PRO A 60 -8.92 -29.74 -4.32
CA PRO A 60 -8.53 -30.63 -3.24
C PRO A 60 -9.34 -30.29 -1.98
N ALA A 61 -9.83 -31.32 -1.27
CA ALA A 61 -10.73 -31.15 -0.11
C ALA A 61 -10.15 -30.25 1.01
N ARG A 62 -8.82 -30.06 1.02
CA ARG A 62 -8.10 -29.17 1.95
C ARG A 62 -7.13 -28.24 1.19
N THR A 63 -7.65 -27.41 0.29
CA THR A 63 -6.83 -26.33 -0.32
C THR A 63 -6.37 -25.34 0.74
N ASN A 64 -5.07 -25.08 0.81
CA ASN A 64 -4.55 -24.06 1.71
C ASN A 64 -4.71 -22.67 1.06
N LEU A 65 -5.65 -21.88 1.60
CA LEU A 65 -5.96 -20.51 1.17
C LEU A 65 -5.22 -19.44 1.99
N ALA A 66 -4.49 -19.85 3.03
CA ALA A 66 -3.74 -18.94 3.89
C ALA A 66 -2.83 -17.97 3.11
N PRO A 67 -2.01 -18.40 2.12
CA PRO A 67 -1.12 -17.46 1.43
C PRO A 67 -1.91 -16.42 0.65
N THR A 68 -2.97 -16.83 -0.07
CA THR A 68 -3.84 -15.93 -0.83
C THR A 68 -4.56 -14.92 0.07
N LEU A 69 -5.03 -15.35 1.24
CA LEU A 69 -5.72 -14.47 2.21
C LEU A 69 -4.78 -13.47 2.88
N ILE A 70 -3.58 -13.91 3.27
CA ILE A 70 -2.55 -13.01 3.82
C ILE A 70 -2.17 -11.97 2.78
N PHE A 71 -1.95 -12.40 1.54
CA PHE A 71 -1.61 -11.52 0.42
C PHE A 71 -2.71 -10.49 0.15
N LEU A 72 -3.98 -10.93 0.17
CA LEU A 72 -5.14 -10.05 0.03
C LEU A 72 -5.24 -9.05 1.18
N ALA A 73 -5.05 -9.50 2.43
CA ALA A 73 -5.11 -8.62 3.60
C ALA A 73 -4.06 -7.51 3.56
N VAL A 74 -2.82 -7.85 3.16
CA VAL A 74 -1.74 -6.87 2.99
C VAL A 74 -2.06 -5.90 1.87
N ALA A 75 -2.57 -6.38 0.72
CA ALA A 75 -2.95 -5.52 -0.40
C ALA A 75 -4.07 -4.54 -0.02
N VAL A 76 -5.12 -5.00 0.68
CA VAL A 76 -6.21 -4.15 1.20
C VAL A 76 -5.68 -3.12 2.20
N GLY A 77 -4.81 -3.54 3.12
CA GLY A 77 -4.17 -2.64 4.08
C GLY A 77 -3.36 -1.52 3.40
N SER A 78 -2.50 -1.89 2.44
CA SER A 78 -1.68 -0.93 1.68
C SER A 78 -2.55 0.01 0.84
N PHE A 79 -3.61 -0.50 0.21
CA PHE A 79 -4.57 0.30 -0.56
C PHE A 79 -5.26 1.34 0.33
N LEU A 80 -5.85 0.91 1.45
CA LEU A 80 -6.55 1.81 2.38
C LEU A 80 -5.60 2.85 2.99
N ALA A 81 -4.40 2.43 3.40
CA ALA A 81 -3.39 3.34 3.93
C ALA A 81 -3.01 4.41 2.89
N SER A 82 -2.77 4.00 1.64
CA SER A 82 -2.39 4.92 0.56
C SER A 82 -3.53 5.87 0.18
N VAL A 83 -4.76 5.37 0.06
CA VAL A 83 -5.96 6.19 -0.18
C VAL A 83 -6.17 7.20 0.95
N THR A 84 -6.01 6.79 2.20
CA THR A 84 -6.14 7.66 3.37
C THR A 84 -5.09 8.79 3.34
N VAL A 85 -3.83 8.46 3.04
CA VAL A 85 -2.75 9.45 2.91
C VAL A 85 -3.05 10.46 1.81
N VAL A 86 -3.55 10.00 0.65
CA VAL A 86 -3.91 10.88 -0.46
C VAL A 86 -5.13 11.75 -0.09
N ALA A 87 -6.18 11.18 0.49
CA ALA A 87 -7.37 11.90 0.92
C ALA A 87 -7.07 12.99 1.97
N LEU A 88 -6.22 12.67 2.95
CA LEU A 88 -5.75 13.63 3.95
C LEU A 88 -4.90 14.74 3.33
N SER A 89 -4.18 14.46 2.24
CA SER A 89 -3.37 15.47 1.53
C SER A 89 -4.22 16.52 0.81
N PHE A 90 -5.47 16.20 0.44
CA PHE A 90 -6.41 17.17 -0.14
C PHE A 90 -7.10 18.06 0.91
N LYS A 91 -7.19 17.63 2.17
CA LYS A 91 -7.80 18.45 3.25
C LYS A 91 -6.88 19.60 3.65
N ARG A 92 -7.24 20.81 3.22
CA ARG A 92 -6.54 22.10 3.47
C ARG A 92 -6.24 22.39 4.95
N ASN A 93 -6.98 21.79 5.89
CA ASN A 93 -6.80 21.97 7.33
C ASN A 93 -5.61 21.19 7.94
N PHE A 94 -5.04 20.20 7.23
CA PHE A 94 -3.88 19.42 7.69
C PHE A 94 -2.54 19.92 7.11
N ARG A 95 -2.52 21.13 6.56
CA ARG A 95 -1.34 21.73 5.94
C ARG A 95 -0.28 22.23 6.94
N ARG A 96 -0.50 22.09 8.25
CA ARG A 96 0.52 22.42 9.25
C ARG A 96 1.49 21.24 9.37
N PRO A 97 2.76 21.38 8.95
CA PRO A 97 3.75 20.33 9.10
C PRO A 97 4.11 20.20 10.58
N THR A 98 3.43 19.31 11.30
CA THR A 98 3.89 18.91 12.63
C THR A 98 5.02 17.90 12.46
N ARG A 99 6.13 18.11 13.18
CA ARG A 99 7.33 17.23 13.17
C ARG A 99 6.98 15.76 13.43
N SER A 100 5.92 15.49 14.19
CA SER A 100 5.40 14.16 14.46
C SER A 100 4.90 13.42 13.20
N VAL A 101 4.27 14.12 12.25
CA VAL A 101 3.72 13.52 11.02
C VAL A 101 4.83 12.94 10.11
N GLY A 102 6.02 13.53 10.13
CA GLY A 102 7.17 12.99 9.39
C GLY A 102 7.61 11.62 9.88
N ILE A 103 7.71 11.47 11.21
CA ILE A 103 8.13 10.21 11.85
C ILE A 103 7.08 9.10 11.59
N TYR A 104 5.79 9.40 11.77
CA TYR A 104 4.73 8.43 11.49
C TYR A 104 4.72 7.95 10.03
N ARG A 105 5.06 8.82 9.08
CA ARG A 105 5.14 8.44 7.65
C ARG A 105 6.31 7.51 7.35
N VAL A 106 7.46 7.72 8.00
CA VAL A 106 8.64 6.84 7.84
C VAL A 106 8.36 5.49 8.48
N VAL A 107 7.88 5.46 9.72
CA VAL A 107 7.55 4.21 10.43
C VAL A 107 6.47 3.42 9.69
N GLY A 108 5.39 4.09 9.26
CA GLY A 108 4.34 3.45 8.47
C GLY A 108 4.83 2.93 7.12
N GLY A 109 5.76 3.65 6.47
CA GLY A 109 6.42 3.19 5.25
C GLY A 109 7.26 1.93 5.48
N CYS A 110 8.09 1.91 6.53
CA CYS A 110 8.91 0.74 6.87
C CYS A 110 8.03 -0.49 7.13
N PHE A 111 6.97 -0.31 7.90
CA PHE A 111 6.02 -1.37 8.20
C PHE A 111 5.34 -1.92 6.94
N SER A 112 4.94 -1.05 6.02
CA SER A 112 4.30 -1.44 4.76
C SER A 112 5.24 -2.24 3.86
N VAL A 113 6.50 -1.82 3.72
CA VAL A 113 7.53 -2.58 2.97
C VAL A 113 7.78 -3.94 3.60
N LEU A 114 7.85 -4.02 4.94
CA LEU A 114 8.01 -5.29 5.64
C LEU A 114 6.81 -6.21 5.43
N LEU A 115 5.58 -5.69 5.47
CA LEU A 115 4.38 -6.48 5.20
C LEU A 115 4.39 -7.06 3.79
N TRP A 116 4.78 -6.28 2.77
CA TRP A 116 4.94 -6.81 1.41
C TRP A 116 6.02 -7.89 1.34
N ALA A 117 7.18 -7.67 1.98
CA ALA A 117 8.26 -8.66 2.00
C ALA A 117 7.82 -9.98 2.64
N VAL A 118 7.13 -9.93 3.77
CA VAL A 118 6.57 -11.11 4.44
C VAL A 118 5.52 -11.77 3.55
N ALA A 119 4.61 -11.01 2.95
CA ALA A 119 3.56 -11.56 2.11
C ALA A 119 4.12 -12.27 0.86
N ILE A 120 5.16 -11.70 0.23
CA ILE A 120 5.88 -12.30 -0.90
C ILE A 120 6.62 -13.56 -0.45
N ALA A 121 7.29 -13.52 0.70
CA ALA A 121 8.01 -14.66 1.25
C ALA A 121 7.04 -15.81 1.56
N GLU A 122 5.95 -15.55 2.27
CA GLU A 122 4.90 -16.52 2.59
C GLU A 122 4.32 -17.12 1.32
N PHE A 123 3.97 -16.31 0.31
CA PHE A 123 3.48 -16.81 -0.96
C PHE A 123 4.50 -17.76 -1.62
N SER A 124 5.78 -17.38 -1.68
CA SER A 124 6.82 -18.21 -2.29
C SER A 124 7.16 -19.49 -1.51
N LEU A 125 7.13 -19.43 -0.17
CA LEU A 125 7.48 -20.54 0.72
C LEU A 125 6.34 -21.54 0.80
N LEU A 126 5.09 -21.07 0.95
CA LEU A 126 3.92 -21.95 1.01
C LEU A 126 3.62 -22.57 -0.34
N ASP A 127 3.87 -21.86 -1.43
CA ASP A 127 3.77 -22.45 -2.76
C ASP A 127 4.82 -23.56 -2.96
N ARG A 128 6.02 -23.41 -2.38
CA ARG A 128 7.03 -24.46 -2.39
C ARG A 128 6.69 -25.64 -1.46
N ALA A 129 6.13 -25.37 -0.28
CA ALA A 129 5.90 -26.35 0.77
C ALA A 129 4.62 -27.17 0.59
N SER A 130 3.54 -26.58 0.04
CA SER A 130 2.24 -27.24 -0.08
C SER A 130 1.91 -27.61 -1.52
N LYS A 131 1.81 -28.92 -1.80
CA LYS A 131 1.27 -29.41 -3.09
C LYS A 131 -0.23 -29.07 -3.28
N ALA A 132 -0.90 -28.63 -2.20
CA ALA A 132 -2.31 -28.24 -2.17
C ALA A 132 -2.51 -26.73 -1.98
N SER A 133 -1.49 -25.90 -2.23
CA SER A 133 -1.71 -24.45 -2.38
C SER A 133 -2.58 -24.20 -3.62
N LEU A 134 -3.45 -23.20 -3.56
CA LEU A 134 -4.37 -22.89 -4.66
C LEU A 134 -3.61 -22.63 -5.97
N GLY A 135 -2.50 -21.89 -5.91
CA GLY A 135 -1.66 -21.54 -7.06
C GLY A 135 -0.89 -22.72 -7.65
N ARG A 136 -0.16 -23.48 -6.81
CA ARG A 136 0.56 -24.66 -7.29
C ARG A 136 -0.36 -25.72 -7.87
N TYR A 137 -1.50 -25.94 -7.24
CA TYR A 137 -2.46 -26.93 -7.71
C TYR A 137 -3.08 -26.50 -9.05
N SER A 138 -3.47 -25.22 -9.19
CA SER A 138 -4.04 -24.70 -10.43
C SER A 138 -3.02 -24.70 -11.57
N CYS A 139 -1.78 -24.28 -11.32
CA CYS A 139 -0.72 -24.31 -12.32
C CYS A 139 -0.31 -25.74 -12.71
N GLY A 140 -0.22 -26.66 -11.74
CA GLY A 140 0.12 -28.06 -11.99
C GLY A 140 -0.94 -28.83 -12.78
N ASN A 141 -2.22 -28.44 -12.65
CA ASN A 141 -3.35 -29.08 -13.35
C ASN A 141 -3.88 -28.24 -14.54
N SER A 142 -3.19 -27.18 -14.93
CA SER A 142 -3.58 -26.28 -16.02
C SER A 142 -3.72 -26.98 -17.39
N HIS A 143 -3.04 -28.11 -17.57
CA HIS A 143 -3.08 -28.91 -18.78
C HIS A 143 -4.05 -30.11 -18.72
N VAL A 144 -4.69 -30.36 -17.57
CA VAL A 144 -5.60 -31.49 -17.41
C VAL A 144 -6.90 -31.24 -18.16
N LEU A 145 -7.36 -32.23 -18.92
CA LEU A 145 -8.62 -32.17 -19.65
C LEU A 145 -9.80 -32.37 -18.68
N SER A 146 -10.28 -31.27 -18.10
CA SER A 146 -11.44 -31.21 -17.20
C SER A 146 -12.31 -30.01 -17.58
N ASN A 147 -13.60 -30.01 -17.22
CA ASN A 147 -14.46 -28.81 -17.34
C ASN A 147 -13.84 -27.59 -16.61
N GLY A 148 -13.02 -27.84 -15.59
CA GLY A 148 -12.28 -26.81 -14.86
C GLY A 148 -10.99 -26.31 -15.51
N ARG A 149 -10.57 -26.83 -16.69
CA ARG A 149 -9.28 -26.49 -17.31
C ARG A 149 -9.07 -24.98 -17.48
N TYR A 150 -10.10 -24.29 -17.98
CA TYR A 150 -10.06 -22.83 -18.14
C TYR A 150 -9.92 -22.10 -16.81
N GLN A 151 -10.57 -22.62 -15.76
CA GLN A 151 -10.54 -22.03 -14.43
C GLN A 151 -9.20 -22.28 -13.71
N TYR A 152 -8.59 -23.45 -13.86
CA TYR A 152 -7.24 -23.72 -13.36
C TYR A 152 -6.21 -22.82 -14.04
N ARG A 153 -6.32 -22.63 -15.35
CA ARG A 153 -5.44 -21.73 -16.10
C ARG A 153 -5.63 -20.28 -15.68
N ALA A 154 -6.88 -19.82 -15.56
CA ALA A 154 -7.20 -18.46 -15.12
C ALA A 154 -6.63 -18.20 -13.71
N VAL A 155 -6.87 -19.09 -12.75
CA VAL A 155 -6.35 -18.93 -11.38
C VAL A 155 -4.82 -18.95 -11.35
N CYS A 156 -4.17 -19.78 -12.16
CA CYS A 156 -2.71 -19.79 -12.26
C CYS A 156 -2.15 -18.47 -12.83
N GLU A 157 -2.70 -18.00 -13.94
CA GLU A 157 -2.26 -16.75 -14.58
C GLU A 157 -2.56 -15.54 -13.67
N GLU A 158 -3.74 -15.46 -13.07
CA GLU A 158 -4.14 -14.36 -12.19
C GLU A 158 -3.30 -14.29 -10.91
N GLN A 159 -2.99 -15.42 -10.28
CA GLN A 159 -2.10 -15.44 -9.12
C GLN A 159 -0.65 -15.10 -9.49
N GLY A 160 -0.19 -15.55 -10.66
CA GLY A 160 1.12 -15.15 -11.18
C GLY A 160 1.22 -13.64 -11.43
N VAL A 161 0.21 -13.07 -12.08
CA VAL A 161 0.14 -11.61 -12.31
C VAL A 161 0.08 -10.85 -10.99
N ALA A 162 -0.76 -11.28 -10.05
CA ALA A 162 -0.84 -10.67 -8.71
C ALA A 162 0.50 -10.67 -7.97
N PHE A 163 1.29 -11.75 -8.10
CA PHE A 163 2.62 -11.84 -7.50
C PHE A 163 3.60 -10.81 -8.09
N TYR A 164 3.65 -10.65 -9.41
CA TYR A 164 4.52 -9.63 -10.02
C TYR A 164 4.06 -8.20 -9.74
N LEU A 165 2.74 -7.95 -9.69
CA LEU A 165 2.20 -6.65 -9.30
C LEU A 165 2.56 -6.29 -7.85
N ALA A 166 2.57 -7.28 -6.96
CA ALA A 166 3.01 -7.09 -5.58
C ALA A 166 4.50 -6.76 -5.46
N ILE A 167 5.37 -7.37 -6.26
CA ILE A 167 6.79 -6.98 -6.35
C ILE A 167 6.90 -5.51 -6.79
N GLY A 168 6.12 -5.12 -7.81
CA GLY A 168 6.04 -3.74 -8.26
C GLY A 168 5.57 -2.79 -7.16
N ALA A 169 4.55 -3.18 -6.38
CA ALA A 169 4.03 -2.40 -5.27
C ALA A 169 5.08 -2.24 -4.15
N ALA A 170 5.77 -3.32 -3.79
CA ALA A 170 6.85 -3.32 -2.82
C ALA A 170 8.00 -2.40 -3.25
N ALA A 171 8.41 -2.47 -4.52
CA ALA A 171 9.45 -1.61 -5.08
C ALA A 171 9.04 -0.13 -5.08
N ALA A 172 7.78 0.17 -5.42
CA ALA A 172 7.24 1.52 -5.39
C ALA A 172 7.14 2.08 -3.96
N GLU A 173 6.73 1.26 -2.99
CA GLU A 173 6.73 1.65 -1.58
C GLU A 173 8.14 1.87 -1.05
N PHE A 174 9.10 1.02 -1.42
CA PHE A 174 10.50 1.19 -1.07
C PHE A 174 11.08 2.49 -1.66
N ALA A 175 10.80 2.79 -2.92
CA ALA A 175 11.17 4.07 -3.54
C ALA A 175 10.50 5.26 -2.83
N CYS A 176 9.24 5.13 -2.41
CA CYS A 176 8.56 6.14 -1.61
C CYS A 176 9.24 6.37 -0.26
N LEU A 177 9.70 5.30 0.40
CA LEU A 177 10.45 5.36 1.66
C LEU A 177 11.83 5.99 1.47
N LEU A 178 12.56 5.63 0.42
CA LEU A 178 13.85 6.24 0.10
C LEU A 178 13.70 7.74 -0.16
N THR A 179 12.69 8.15 -0.95
CA THR A 179 12.44 9.58 -1.19
C THR A 179 11.97 10.32 0.06
N LEU A 180 11.41 9.65 1.06
CA LEU A 180 11.12 10.26 2.37
C LEU A 180 12.39 10.42 3.21
N THR A 181 13.18 9.36 3.35
CA THR A 181 14.36 9.30 4.23
C THR A 181 15.54 10.14 3.75
N VAL A 182 15.86 10.10 2.45
CA VAL A 182 16.99 10.87 1.87
C VAL A 182 16.76 12.38 1.93
N TYR A 183 15.49 12.81 1.93
CA TYR A 183 15.12 14.23 1.81
C TYR A 183 14.46 14.83 3.06
N THR A 184 14.19 14.04 4.10
CA THR A 184 14.17 14.59 5.45
C THR A 184 15.62 14.79 5.85
N PRO A 185 16.18 16.02 5.83
CA PRO A 185 17.46 16.23 6.50
C PRO A 185 17.28 15.71 7.94
N ASN A 186 18.31 15.07 8.49
CA ASN A 186 18.46 14.87 9.93
C ASN A 186 18.34 16.23 10.63
N THR A 187 17.12 16.72 10.79
CA THR A 187 16.77 17.94 11.51
C THR A 187 16.45 17.52 12.93
N ALA A 188 17.43 16.84 13.52
CA ALA A 188 17.61 16.90 14.96
C ALA A 188 18.19 18.27 15.37
N ASP A 189 18.84 19.01 14.44
CA ASP A 189 19.68 20.16 14.82
C ASP A 189 19.37 21.53 14.18
N GLN A 190 18.25 21.72 13.47
CA GLN A 190 17.86 23.07 13.01
C GLN A 190 16.39 23.37 13.30
N TYR A 191 16.11 23.65 14.58
CA TYR A 191 15.00 24.52 14.97
C TYR A 191 15.44 25.97 14.73
N ILE A 192 15.16 26.52 13.55
CA ILE A 192 15.06 27.97 13.39
C ILE A 192 13.63 28.32 13.78
N PRO A 193 13.37 28.99 14.91
CA PRO A 193 12.04 29.48 15.20
C PRO A 193 11.63 30.43 14.06
N GLY A 194 10.57 30.07 13.34
CA GLY A 194 9.97 30.97 12.35
C GLY A 194 9.61 32.31 13.01
N PRO A 195 9.62 33.42 12.27
CA PRO A 195 9.29 34.72 12.82
C PRO A 195 7.89 34.63 13.43
N LYS A 196 7.77 34.97 14.72
CA LYS A 196 6.48 35.06 15.40
C LYS A 196 5.58 35.97 14.56
N ASP A 197 4.41 35.47 14.17
CA ASP A 197 3.37 36.27 13.53
C ASP A 197 3.12 37.53 14.39
N ASP A 198 3.42 38.72 13.84
CA ASP A 198 3.26 40.02 14.50
C ASP A 198 1.80 40.30 14.97
N HIS A 199 0.84 39.47 14.55
CA HIS A 199 -0.53 39.51 15.02
C HIS A 199 -0.68 39.15 16.51
N GLU A 200 0.20 38.32 17.08
CA GLU A 200 0.13 37.97 18.51
C GLU A 200 0.76 39.05 19.40
N LYS A 201 1.80 39.74 18.88
CA LYS A 201 2.44 40.88 19.57
C LYS A 201 1.49 42.05 19.74
N LYS A 202 0.68 42.37 18.72
CA LYS A 202 -0.34 43.44 18.82
C LYS A 202 -1.42 43.14 19.87
N ARG A 203 -1.80 41.87 20.05
CA ARG A 203 -2.82 41.48 21.04
C ARG A 203 -2.29 41.53 22.48
N SER A 204 -0.99 41.26 22.68
CA SER A 204 -0.34 41.40 23.98
C SER A 204 -0.08 42.86 24.38
N MET A 205 0.19 43.76 23.42
CA MET A 205 0.36 45.19 23.70
C MET A 205 -0.96 45.91 24.01
N SER A 206 -2.10 45.46 23.45
CA SER A 206 -3.41 46.07 23.74
C SER A 206 -3.95 45.71 25.13
N ILE A 207 -3.53 44.58 25.71
CA ILE A 207 -3.99 44.15 27.05
C ILE A 207 -3.15 44.77 28.17
N SER A 208 -1.88 45.11 27.92
CA SER A 208 -0.99 45.70 28.93
C SER A 208 -1.14 47.22 29.11
N GLY A 209 -2.07 47.86 28.41
CA GLY A 209 -2.22 49.33 28.37
C GLY A 209 -3.38 49.91 29.19
N SER A 210 -4.13 49.12 29.96
CA SER A 210 -5.27 49.62 30.74
C SER A 210 -5.06 49.41 32.24
N THR A 211 -4.17 50.20 32.82
CA THR A 211 -4.23 50.51 34.25
C THR A 211 -4.07 52.02 34.39
N LYS A 212 -5.19 52.73 34.19
CA LYS A 212 -5.33 54.13 34.58
C LYS A 212 -5.09 54.22 36.08
N ARG A 213 -3.98 54.86 36.45
CA ARG A 213 -3.76 55.48 37.76
C ARG A 213 -4.28 56.93 37.66
N TYR A 214 -4.46 57.55 38.85
CA TYR A 214 -4.72 58.95 39.17
C TYR A 214 -6.15 59.25 39.62
N PRO A 215 -6.31 60.23 40.52
CA PRO A 215 -5.73 60.31 41.86
C PRO A 215 -6.82 60.22 42.95
#